data_AF-A0A242C5U8-F1
#
_entry.id   AF-A0A242C5U8-F1
#
_cell.length_a   1.000
_cell.length_b   1.000
_cell.length_c   1.000
_cell.angle_alpha   90.00
_cell.angle_beta   90.00
_cell.angle_gamma   90.00
#
_symmetry.space_group_name_H-M   'P 1'
#
loop_
_entity.id
_entity.type
_entity.pdbx_description
1 polymer ?
#
loop_
_entity_poly.entity_id
_entity_poly.type
_entity_poly.pdbx_seq_one_letter_code
_entity_poly.pdbx_strand_id
1 'polypeptide(L)'
;MMLLFPEIDKKQTKKKVHELLNNYRSLVRIAGENHSPKVTATYKLEMESLEKQTTSKIEYVIDRKKLAEVELVKIVTAMNQLDSYDRQLLHDKYMDRNVTTNIAIYMKHHMSESKFYRELEKAMIRFAESYESGQLLIEK
;
A
#
# COMPACT_ATOMS: atom_id res chain seq x y z
N MET A 1 12.33 -4.58 -28.08
CA MET A 1 10.93 -4.17 -28.31
C MET A 1 10.26 -4.16 -26.95
N MET A 2 9.90 -2.99 -26.42
CA MET A 2 9.25 -2.90 -25.12
C MET A 2 7.77 -3.22 -25.31
N LEU A 3 7.33 -4.38 -24.82
CA LEU A 3 5.91 -4.74 -24.83
C LEU A 3 5.22 -3.87 -23.78
N LEU A 4 4.21 -3.10 -24.19
CA LEU A 4 3.42 -2.26 -23.28
C LEU A 4 2.67 -3.08 -22.23
N PHE A 5 2.40 -4.36 -22.54
CA PHE A 5 1.72 -5.32 -21.66
C PHE A 5 2.48 -6.66 -21.68
N PRO A 6 3.59 -6.78 -20.91
CA PRO A 6 4.33 -8.03 -20.81
C PRO A 6 3.49 -9.10 -20.09
N GLU A 7 3.80 -10.38 -20.33
CA GLU A 7 3.25 -11.44 -19.48
C GLU A 7 3.83 -11.33 -18.08
N ILE A 8 2.98 -11.12 -17.09
CA ILE A 8 3.37 -10.93 -15.69
C ILE A 8 3.36 -12.27 -14.94
N ASP A 9 4.39 -12.53 -14.15
CA ASP A 9 4.36 -13.51 -13.08
C ASP A 9 3.53 -12.97 -11.91
N LYS A 10 2.24 -13.33 -11.94
CA LYS A 10 1.28 -12.93 -10.90
C LYS A 10 1.68 -13.43 -9.51
N LYS A 11 2.31 -14.61 -9.39
CA LYS A 11 2.67 -15.18 -8.10
C LYS A 11 3.79 -14.38 -7.44
N GLN A 12 4.85 -14.07 -8.19
CA GLN A 12 5.96 -13.26 -7.70
C GLN A 12 5.57 -11.81 -7.46
N THR A 13 4.76 -11.23 -8.36
CA THR A 13 4.23 -9.86 -8.20
C THR A 13 3.39 -9.74 -6.92
N LYS A 14 2.45 -10.67 -6.69
CA LYS A 14 1.65 -10.69 -5.44
C LYS A 14 2.55 -10.80 -4.21
N LYS A 15 3.61 -11.61 -4.26
CA LYS A 15 4.54 -11.76 -3.14
C LYS A 15 5.21 -10.42 -2.81
N LYS A 16 5.73 -9.69 -3.80
CA LYS A 16 6.32 -8.36 -3.60
C LYS A 16 5.35 -7.35 -3.01
N VAL A 17 4.13 -7.29 -3.54
CA VAL A 17 3.07 -6.40 -3.02
C VAL A 17 2.72 -6.76 -1.58
N HIS A 18 2.59 -8.05 -1.27
CA HIS A 18 2.31 -8.51 0.09
C HIS A 18 3.41 -8.10 1.06
N GLU A 19 4.68 -8.33 0.71
CA GLU A 19 5.83 -7.96 1.54
C GLU A 19 5.88 -6.45 1.80
N LEU A 20 5.64 -5.63 0.79
CA LEU A 20 5.59 -4.18 0.92
C LEU A 20 4.44 -3.72 1.84
N LEU A 21 3.20 -4.12 1.53
CA LEU A 21 2.02 -3.66 2.25
C LEU A 21 1.94 -4.24 3.68
N ASN A 22 2.49 -5.43 3.94
CA ASN A 22 2.56 -5.99 5.29
C ASN A 22 3.48 -5.16 6.21
N ASN A 23 4.44 -4.43 5.64
CA ASN A 23 5.32 -3.53 6.38
C ASN A 23 4.72 -2.12 6.58
N TYR A 24 3.60 -1.80 5.95
CA TYR A 24 2.98 -0.47 6.00
C TYR A 24 2.82 0.06 7.44
N ARG A 25 2.28 -0.76 8.35
CA ARG A 25 2.07 -0.34 9.74
C ARG A 25 3.39 -0.07 10.47
N SER A 26 4.44 -0.81 10.14
CA SER A 26 5.79 -0.56 10.67
C SER A 26 6.36 0.75 10.12
N LEU A 27 6.16 1.04 8.83
CA LEU A 27 6.54 2.32 8.23
C LEU A 27 5.83 3.50 8.92
N VAL A 28 4.53 3.39 9.18
CA VAL A 28 3.77 4.42 9.93
C VAL A 28 4.35 4.63 11.34
N ARG A 29 4.70 3.56 12.06
CA ARG A 29 5.33 3.67 13.39
C ARG A 29 6.71 4.33 13.33
N ILE A 30 7.49 4.07 12.29
CA ILE A 30 8.83 4.66 12.10
C ILE A 30 8.71 6.15 11.71
N ALA A 31 7.74 6.51 10.87
CA ALA A 31 7.50 7.88 10.42
C ALA A 31 6.92 8.80 11.53
N GLY A 32 6.22 8.22 12.52
CA GLY A 32 5.60 8.92 13.64
C GLY A 32 4.16 9.39 13.35
N GLU A 33 3.43 9.77 14.41
CA GLU A 33 1.97 10.03 14.34
C GLU A 33 1.57 11.13 13.35
N ASN A 34 2.38 12.18 13.20
CA ASN A 34 2.13 13.31 12.29
C ASN A 34 2.13 12.90 10.80
N HIS A 35 2.60 11.71 10.46
CA HIS A 35 2.60 11.18 9.09
C HIS A 35 1.68 9.96 8.93
N SER A 36 0.82 9.70 9.92
CA SER A 36 -0.20 8.65 9.78
C SER A 36 -1.25 9.10 8.76
N PRO A 37 -1.43 8.38 7.64
CA PRO A 37 -2.41 8.79 6.63
C PRO A 37 -3.82 8.73 7.22
N LYS A 38 -4.55 9.84 7.13
CA LYS A 38 -5.96 9.88 7.52
C LYS A 38 -6.79 9.26 6.41
N VAL A 39 -7.64 8.30 6.79
CA VAL A 39 -8.60 7.68 5.88
C VAL A 39 -9.86 8.54 5.89
N THR A 40 -10.16 9.20 4.79
CA THR A 40 -11.42 9.95 4.65
C THR A 40 -12.62 8.99 4.48
N ALA A 41 -13.85 9.50 4.61
CA ALA A 41 -15.07 8.70 4.43
C ALA A 41 -15.17 7.99 3.05
N THR A 42 -14.40 8.44 2.05
CA THR A 42 -14.30 7.84 0.72
C THR A 42 -13.04 6.95 0.56
N TYR A 43 -12.41 6.58 1.67
CA TYR A 43 -11.15 5.83 1.71
C TYR A 43 -9.99 6.50 0.97
N LYS A 44 -10.03 7.83 0.70
CA LYS A 44 -8.82 8.52 0.25
C LYS A 44 -7.87 8.64 1.42
N LEU A 45 -6.61 8.26 1.20
CA LEU A 45 -5.55 8.40 2.17
C LEU A 45 -4.93 9.78 1.97
N GLU A 46 -5.07 10.63 2.98
CA GLU A 46 -4.47 11.96 3.02
C GLU A 46 -3.28 11.93 4.00
N MET A 47 -2.10 12.31 3.51
CA MET A 47 -0.96 12.57 4.39
C MET A 47 -0.92 14.04 4.76
N GLU A 48 -0.72 14.34 6.04
CA GLU A 48 -0.33 15.70 6.44
C GLU A 48 1.00 16.01 5.75
N SER A 49 1.05 17.16 5.09
CA SER A 49 2.14 17.58 4.22
C SER A 49 3.49 17.44 4.92
N LEU A 50 4.48 16.82 4.27
CA LEU A 50 5.87 16.92 4.72
C LEU A 50 6.25 18.41 4.77
N GLU A 51 6.21 19.00 5.96
CA GLU A 51 6.78 20.32 6.17
C GLU A 51 8.26 20.25 5.79
N LYS A 52 8.69 21.19 4.94
CA LYS A 52 10.10 21.38 4.58
C LYS A 52 10.86 21.89 5.82
N GLN A 53 11.09 21.04 6.81
CA GLN A 53 11.85 21.46 7.99
C GLN A 53 13.36 21.37 7.70
N THR A 54 13.95 22.55 7.68
CA THR A 54 15.37 22.86 7.45
C THR A 54 16.31 22.23 8.49
N THR A 55 17.43 21.74 7.96
CA THR A 55 18.73 21.37 8.55
C THR A 55 19.04 21.83 9.98
N SER A 56 19.42 20.89 10.85
CA SER A 56 20.83 20.67 11.24
C SER A 56 20.99 19.61 12.36
N LYS A 57 22.00 18.73 12.20
CA LYS A 57 22.62 17.86 13.23
C LYS A 57 21.85 16.62 13.77
N ILE A 58 21.30 15.73 12.92
CA ILE A 58 20.86 14.36 13.34
C ILE A 58 20.96 13.35 12.16
N GLU A 59 22.15 13.02 11.67
CA GLU A 59 22.30 12.35 10.35
C GLU A 59 21.77 10.91 10.23
N TYR A 60 21.69 10.12 11.32
CA TYR A 60 21.29 8.70 11.22
C TYR A 60 19.80 8.40 11.50
N VAL A 61 19.17 9.14 12.41
CA VAL A 61 17.72 8.96 12.72
C VAL A 61 16.86 9.60 11.63
N ILE A 62 17.36 10.68 11.01
CA ILE A 62 16.71 11.32 9.87
C ILE A 62 16.60 10.33 8.70
N ASP A 63 17.60 9.48 8.44
CA ASP A 63 17.59 8.59 7.27
C ASP A 63 16.45 7.56 7.33
N ARG A 64 16.32 6.80 8.43
CA ARG A 64 15.24 5.78 8.54
C ARG A 64 13.85 6.38 8.56
N LYS A 65 13.65 7.48 9.30
CA LYS A 65 12.37 8.18 9.36
C LYS A 65 12.01 8.73 7.97
N LYS A 66 12.97 9.38 7.30
CA LYS A 66 12.76 9.97 5.98
C LYS A 66 12.48 8.91 4.93
N LEU A 67 13.19 7.79 4.95
CA LEU A 67 12.93 6.65 4.08
C LEU A 67 11.51 6.10 4.28
N ALA A 68 11.07 5.96 5.54
CA ALA A 68 9.72 5.51 5.84
C ALA A 68 8.65 6.50 5.35
N GLU A 69 8.86 7.81 5.53
CA GLU A 69 7.98 8.85 5.00
C GLU A 69 7.89 8.79 3.48
N VAL A 70 9.03 8.70 2.78
CA VAL A 70 9.09 8.59 1.31
C VAL A 70 8.40 7.33 0.83
N GLU A 71 8.49 6.22 1.55
CA GLU A 71 7.83 4.97 1.18
C GLU A 71 6.30 5.07 1.37
N LEU A 72 5.84 5.70 2.46
CA LEU A 72 4.41 5.97 2.72
C LEU A 72 3.81 6.89 1.64
N VAL A 73 4.49 8.00 1.34
CA VAL A 73 4.66 8.54 -0.03
C VAL A 73 3.98 7.79 -1.18
N LYS A 74 4.77 6.82 -1.64
CA LYS A 74 4.55 6.00 -2.81
C LYS A 74 3.36 5.07 -2.63
N ILE A 75 3.24 4.45 -1.45
CA ILE A 75 2.11 3.56 -1.14
C ILE A 75 0.79 4.32 -1.22
N VAL A 76 0.68 5.48 -0.57
CA VAL A 76 -0.55 6.30 -0.59
C VAL A 76 -0.87 6.77 -2.00
N THR A 77 0.14 7.18 -2.76
CA THR A 77 -0.03 7.62 -4.15
C THR A 77 -0.57 6.49 -5.02
N ALA A 78 0.00 5.28 -4.91
CA ALA A 78 -0.47 4.10 -5.61
C ALA A 78 -1.89 3.69 -5.19
N MET A 79 -2.20 3.69 -3.90
CA MET A 79 -3.55 3.40 -3.38
C MET A 79 -4.60 4.36 -3.93
N ASN A 80 -4.27 5.64 -4.04
CA ASN A 80 -5.19 6.68 -4.52
C ASN A 80 -5.47 6.60 -6.03
N GLN A 81 -4.64 5.87 -6.80
CA GLN A 81 -4.88 5.57 -8.22
C GLN A 81 -5.85 4.40 -8.44
N LEU A 82 -6.07 3.57 -7.41
CA LEU A 82 -7.02 2.45 -7.48
C LEU A 82 -8.47 2.92 -7.43
N ASP A 83 -9.38 2.09 -7.91
CA ASP A 83 -10.81 2.29 -7.68
C ASP A 83 -11.17 2.16 -6.18
N SER A 84 -12.36 2.64 -5.80
CA SER A 84 -12.77 2.68 -4.39
C SER A 84 -12.87 1.30 -3.74
N TYR A 85 -13.24 0.28 -4.51
CA TYR A 85 -13.41 -1.08 -4.01
C TYR A 85 -12.06 -1.73 -3.70
N ASP A 86 -11.13 -1.68 -4.65
CA ASP A 86 -9.77 -2.22 -4.47
C ASP A 86 -9.03 -1.53 -3.33
N ARG A 87 -9.17 -0.19 -3.26
CA ARG A 87 -8.57 0.60 -2.19
C ARG A 87 -9.11 0.21 -0.82
N GLN A 88 -10.42 0.03 -0.69
CA GLN A 88 -11.05 -0.40 0.56
C GLN A 88 -10.60 -1.82 0.96
N LEU A 89 -10.54 -2.75 0.00
CA LEU A 89 -10.13 -4.13 0.25
C LEU A 89 -8.67 -4.21 0.75
N LEU A 90 -7.76 -3.49 0.08
CA LEU A 90 -6.35 -3.43 0.49
C LEU A 90 -6.15 -2.69 1.82
N HIS A 91 -6.91 -1.62 2.06
CA HIS A 91 -6.90 -0.90 3.33
C HIS A 91 -7.28 -1.83 4.49
N ASP A 92 -8.42 -2.51 4.38
CA ASP A 92 -8.90 -3.43 5.42
C ASP A 92 -7.91 -4.59 5.67
N LYS A 93 -7.23 -5.05 4.61
CA LYS A 93 -6.27 -6.15 4.71
C LYS A 93 -4.93 -5.76 5.36
N TYR A 94 -4.40 -4.58 5.06
CA TYR A 94 -3.00 -4.23 5.38
C TYR A 94 -2.85 -3.00 6.28
N MET A 95 -3.80 -2.08 6.25
CA MET A 95 -3.65 -0.74 6.82
C MET A 95 -4.50 -0.52 8.06
N ASP A 96 -5.68 -1.16 8.14
CA ASP A 96 -6.56 -1.04 9.29
C ASP A 96 -5.82 -1.46 10.59
N ARG A 97 -5.90 -0.58 11.60
CA ARG A 97 -5.29 -0.81 12.92
C ARG A 97 -5.98 -1.94 13.66
N ASN A 98 -7.27 -2.11 13.42
CA ASN A 98 -8.10 -3.18 13.96
C ASN A 98 -7.88 -4.42 13.10
N VAL A 99 -6.72 -5.05 13.27
CA VAL A 99 -6.32 -6.25 12.52
C VAL A 99 -7.47 -7.24 12.54
N THR A 100 -8.11 -7.39 11.40
CA THR A 100 -9.21 -8.32 11.21
C THR A 100 -8.66 -9.53 10.46
N THR A 101 -9.04 -10.72 10.91
CA THR A 101 -8.68 -11.95 10.20
C THR A 101 -9.23 -11.90 8.77
N ASN A 102 -8.65 -12.66 7.83
CA ASN A 102 -9.22 -12.77 6.47
C ASN A 102 -10.72 -13.10 6.52
N ILE A 103 -11.11 -13.93 7.50
CA ILE A 103 -12.49 -14.28 7.79
C ILE A 103 -13.33 -13.05 8.07
N ALA A 104 -12.92 -12.22 9.04
CA ALA A 104 -13.65 -11.02 9.38
C ALA A 104 -13.72 -10.03 8.20
N ILE A 105 -12.66 -9.93 7.38
CA ILE A 105 -12.65 -9.07 6.19
C ILE A 105 -13.66 -9.56 5.15
N TYR A 106 -13.60 -10.83 4.73
CA TYR A 106 -14.53 -11.29 3.70
C TYR A 106 -15.99 -11.30 4.19
N MET A 107 -16.22 -11.48 5.49
CA MET A 107 -17.56 -11.34 6.08
C MET A 107 -18.05 -9.89 6.07
N LYS A 108 -17.19 -8.92 6.44
CA LYS A 108 -17.48 -7.47 6.36
C LYS A 108 -17.89 -7.04 4.95
N HIS A 109 -17.29 -7.64 3.94
CA HIS A 109 -17.55 -7.35 2.54
C HIS A 109 -18.63 -8.25 1.89
N HIS A 110 -19.33 -9.06 2.68
CA HIS A 110 -20.37 -9.98 2.20
C HIS A 110 -19.93 -10.87 1.04
N MET A 111 -18.72 -11.41 1.11
CA MET A 111 -18.14 -12.25 0.05
C MET A 111 -17.71 -13.61 0.59
N SER A 112 -17.74 -14.63 -0.28
CA SER A 112 -17.16 -15.93 0.04
C SER A 112 -15.63 -15.85 0.08
N GLU A 113 -15.00 -16.79 0.78
CA GLU A 113 -13.54 -16.89 0.87
C GLU A 113 -12.87 -16.98 -0.52
N SER A 114 -13.39 -17.81 -1.42
CA SER A 114 -12.84 -17.94 -2.77
C SER A 114 -12.98 -16.65 -3.59
N LYS A 115 -14.08 -15.89 -3.40
CA LYS A 115 -14.25 -14.58 -4.04
C LYS A 115 -13.25 -13.59 -3.46
N PHE A 116 -13.05 -13.59 -2.14
CA PHE A 116 -12.09 -12.74 -1.47
C PHE A 116 -10.67 -12.90 -2.01
N TYR A 117 -10.13 -14.10 -2.09
CA TYR A 117 -8.76 -14.28 -2.58
C TYR A 117 -8.59 -13.89 -4.06
N ARG A 118 -9.63 -14.05 -4.88
CA ARG A 118 -9.61 -13.63 -6.28
C ARG A 118 -9.65 -12.11 -6.43
N GLU A 119 -10.51 -11.41 -5.71
CA GLU A 119 -10.58 -9.95 -5.77
C GLU A 119 -9.34 -9.31 -5.12
N LEU A 120 -8.83 -9.89 -4.02
CA LEU A 120 -7.57 -9.47 -3.40
C LEU A 120 -6.40 -9.62 -4.38
N GLU A 121 -6.34 -10.71 -5.13
CA GLU A 121 -5.33 -10.88 -6.17
C GLU A 121 -5.38 -9.78 -7.23
N LYS A 122 -6.57 -9.46 -7.76
CA LYS A 122 -6.72 -8.39 -8.75
C LYS A 122 -6.29 -7.04 -8.18
N ALA A 123 -6.73 -6.71 -6.98
CA ALA A 123 -6.37 -5.47 -6.30
C ALA A 123 -4.85 -5.36 -6.09
N MET A 124 -4.18 -6.46 -5.72
CA MET A 124 -2.72 -6.47 -5.58
C MET A 124 -1.99 -6.27 -6.90
N ILE A 125 -2.48 -6.83 -8.02
CA ILE A 125 -1.87 -6.60 -9.34
C ILE A 125 -2.05 -5.15 -9.77
N ARG A 126 -3.26 -4.60 -9.65
CA ARG A 126 -3.52 -3.18 -9.96
C ARG A 126 -2.71 -2.23 -9.08
N PHE A 127 -2.52 -2.56 -7.82
CA PHE A 127 -1.62 -1.82 -6.94
C PHE A 127 -0.17 -1.88 -7.45
N ALA A 128 0.30 -3.04 -7.90
CA ALA A 128 1.65 -3.18 -8.46
C ALA A 128 1.85 -2.34 -9.72
N GLU A 129 0.85 -2.25 -10.59
CA GLU A 129 0.83 -1.39 -11.78
C GLU A 129 0.93 0.09 -11.41
N SER A 130 0.17 0.52 -10.40
CA SER A 130 0.15 1.91 -9.91
C SER A 130 1.41 2.32 -9.14
N TYR A 131 2.02 1.39 -8.40
CA TYR A 131 3.17 1.69 -7.55
C TYR A 131 4.42 1.98 -8.38
N GLU A 132 4.93 3.22 -8.26
CA GLU A 132 6.15 3.70 -8.93
C GLU A 132 6.19 3.34 -10.43
N SER A 133 5.06 3.48 -11.12
CA SER A 133 4.91 3.14 -12.54
C SER A 133 5.23 1.67 -12.87
N GLY A 134 4.79 0.73 -12.02
CA GLY A 134 4.91 -0.70 -12.28
C GLY A 134 6.14 -1.37 -11.65
N GLN A 135 6.87 -0.71 -10.75
CA GLN A 135 8.12 -1.21 -10.18
C GLN A 135 8.00 -2.59 -9.48
N LEU A 136 6.79 -2.93 -9.01
CA LEU A 136 6.52 -4.20 -8.34
C LEU A 136 6.17 -5.34 -9.30
N LEU A 137 5.91 -5.05 -10.58
CA LEU A 137 5.62 -6.05 -11.60
C LEU A 137 6.85 -6.93 -11.87
N ILE A 138 6.60 -8.23 -12.00
CA ILE A 138 7.60 -9.20 -12.42
C ILE A 138 7.17 -9.77 -13.77
N GLU A 139 7.98 -9.55 -14.81
CA GLU A 139 7.79 -10.16 -16.12
C GLU A 139 8.23 -11.64 -16.08
N LYS A 140 7.63 -12.46 -16.93
CA LYS A 140 7.99 -13.89 -17.07
C LYS A 140 9.27 -14.12 -17.84
#